data_AF-A0A8T0GYQ1-F1
#
_entry.id   AF-A0A8T0GYQ1-F1
#
_cell.length_a   1.000
_cell.length_b   1.000
_cell.length_c   1.000
_cell.angle_alpha   90.00
_cell.angle_beta   90.00
_cell.angle_gamma   90.00
#
_symmetry.space_group_name_H-M   'P 1'
#
loop_
_entity.id
_entity.type
_entity.pdbx_description
1 polymer ?
#
loop_
_entity_poly.entity_id
_entity_poly.type
_entity_poly.pdbx_seq_one_letter_code
_entity_poly.pdbx_strand_id
1 'polypeptide(L)'
;MALYHVLDSERSGDEIAAEVFDLVGDGGFVLIQELLKDRKELVELVHKAISILKSEKAGPGPQSRMPSYGTQVIVTSALDKKMVKGP
;
A
#
# COMPACT_ATOMS: atom_id res chain seq x y z
N MET A 1 10.52 -16.38 3.54
CA MET A 1 11.10 -15.55 2.46
C MET A 1 10.10 -15.46 1.33
N ALA A 2 9.86 -14.26 0.77
CA ALA A 2 9.09 -14.15 -0.45
C ALA A 2 10.04 -14.31 -1.65
N LEU A 3 9.65 -15.09 -2.66
CA LEU A 3 10.46 -15.38 -3.86
C LEU A 3 11.11 -14.14 -4.49
N TYR A 4 10.41 -13.01 -4.47
CA TYR A 4 10.95 -11.73 -4.94
C TYR A 4 12.27 -11.32 -4.26
N HIS A 5 12.38 -11.45 -2.94
CA HIS A 5 13.62 -11.12 -2.22
C HIS A 5 14.77 -12.06 -2.56
N VAL A 6 14.44 -13.33 -2.87
CA VAL A 6 15.42 -14.31 -3.33
C VAL A 6 15.97 -13.88 -4.70
N LEU A 7 15.10 -13.46 -5.61
CA LEU A 7 15.46 -13.01 -6.96
C LEU A 7 16.17 -11.65 -6.98
N ASP A 8 15.85 -10.74 -6.06
CA ASP A 8 16.47 -9.40 -5.92
C ASP A 8 17.84 -9.44 -5.20
N SER A 9 18.25 -10.58 -4.62
CA SER A 9 19.50 -10.69 -3.86
C SER A 9 20.77 -10.61 -4.73
N GLU A 10 21.94 -10.27 -4.19
CA GLU A 10 23.20 -10.27 -4.98
C GLU A 10 23.81 -11.67 -5.19
N ARG A 11 23.07 -12.73 -4.84
CA ARG A 11 23.55 -14.11 -4.91
C ARG A 11 23.72 -14.60 -6.34
N SER A 12 24.58 -15.61 -6.47
CA SER A 12 24.84 -16.30 -7.73
C SER A 12 23.56 -16.97 -8.26
N GLY A 13 23.50 -17.18 -9.57
CA GLY A 13 22.39 -17.88 -10.21
C GLY A 13 22.20 -19.30 -9.66
N ASP A 14 23.30 -19.99 -9.35
CA ASP A 14 23.29 -21.36 -8.86
C ASP A 14 22.73 -21.47 -7.43
N GLU A 15 23.12 -20.54 -6.54
CA GLU A 15 22.57 -20.48 -5.18
C GLU A 15 21.06 -20.22 -5.20
N ILE A 16 20.61 -19.33 -6.08
CA ILE A 16 19.18 -19.03 -6.24
C ILE A 16 18.47 -20.21 -6.87
N ALA A 17 19.07 -20.88 -7.87
CA ALA A 17 18.50 -22.06 -8.49
C ALA A 17 18.24 -23.15 -7.45
N ALA A 18 19.22 -23.41 -6.58
CA ALA A 18 19.10 -24.36 -5.49
C ALA A 18 17.97 -23.99 -4.52
N GLU A 19 17.90 -22.73 -4.07
CA GLU A 19 16.84 -22.31 -3.15
C GLU A 19 15.44 -22.36 -3.80
N VAL A 20 15.31 -21.97 -5.08
CA VAL A 20 14.02 -22.07 -5.78
C VAL A 20 13.66 -23.52 -6.05
N PHE A 21 14.65 -24.38 -6.31
CA PHE A 21 14.45 -25.82 -6.44
C PHE A 21 13.94 -26.45 -5.15
N ASP A 22 14.47 -26.05 -3.99
CA ASP A 22 13.98 -26.50 -2.68
C ASP A 22 12.50 -26.09 -2.45
N LEU A 23 12.03 -25.02 -3.11
CA LEU A 23 10.65 -24.55 -3.01
C LEU A 23 9.69 -25.24 -4.00
N VAL A 24 10.13 -25.52 -5.22
CA VAL A 24 9.26 -26.02 -6.32
C VAL A 24 9.40 -27.54 -6.53
N GLY A 25 10.51 -28.12 -6.10
CA GLY A 25 10.85 -29.54 -6.29
C GLY A 25 11.25 -29.89 -7.73
N ASP A 26 11.44 -31.19 -7.96
CA ASP A 26 12.00 -31.76 -9.20
C ASP A 26 11.27 -31.33 -10.49
N GLY A 27 9.96 -31.08 -10.41
CA GLY A 27 9.16 -30.61 -11.55
C GLY A 27 9.44 -29.18 -11.98
N GLY A 28 10.21 -28.41 -11.20
CA GLY A 28 10.46 -26.99 -11.41
C GLY A 28 11.69 -26.66 -12.25
N PHE A 29 12.48 -27.64 -12.69
CA PHE A 29 13.79 -27.37 -13.31
C PHE A 29 13.72 -26.41 -14.51
N VAL A 30 12.82 -26.67 -15.47
CA VAL A 30 12.64 -25.82 -16.66
C VAL A 30 12.17 -24.41 -16.26
N LEU A 31 11.23 -24.35 -15.31
CA LEU A 31 10.73 -23.08 -14.79
C LEU A 31 11.84 -22.24 -14.15
N ILE A 32 12.73 -22.88 -13.37
CA ILE A 32 13.86 -22.20 -12.72
C ILE A 32 14.83 -21.65 -13.76
N GLN A 33 15.10 -22.41 -14.82
CA GLN A 33 15.98 -21.94 -15.89
C GLN A 33 15.40 -20.73 -16.62
N GLU A 34 14.11 -20.77 -16.98
CA GLU A 34 13.43 -19.63 -17.61
C GLU A 34 13.38 -18.42 -16.67
N LEU A 35 13.05 -18.64 -15.39
CA LEU A 35 13.03 -17.60 -14.36
C LEU A 35 14.39 -16.91 -14.19
N LEU A 36 15.48 -17.69 -14.16
CA LEU A 36 16.82 -17.16 -13.97
C LEU A 36 17.37 -16.45 -15.21
N LYS A 37 16.98 -16.90 -16.40
CA LYS A 37 17.34 -16.26 -17.67
C LYS A 37 16.85 -14.81 -17.72
N ASP A 38 15.60 -14.58 -17.31
CA ASP A 38 14.94 -13.27 -17.37
C ASP A 38 14.91 -12.54 -16.02
N ARG A 39 15.69 -13.03 -15.04
CA ARG A 39 15.73 -12.56 -13.64
C ARG A 39 15.85 -11.05 -13.51
N LYS A 40 16.78 -10.43 -14.24
CA LYS A 40 17.03 -8.98 -14.13
C LYS A 40 15.82 -8.17 -14.56
N GLU A 41 15.23 -8.54 -15.69
CA GLU A 41 14.05 -7.87 -16.22
C GLU A 41 12.85 -8.03 -15.29
N LEU A 42 12.63 -9.23 -14.76
CA LEU A 42 11.56 -9.50 -13.79
C LEU A 42 11.72 -8.64 -12.53
N VAL A 43 12.92 -8.57 -11.96
CA VAL A 43 13.18 -7.75 -10.77
C VAL A 43 12.97 -6.27 -11.05
N GLU A 44 13.46 -5.76 -12.18
CA GLU A 44 13.26 -4.35 -12.58
C GLU A 44 11.78 -4.01 -12.76
N LEU A 45 11.00 -4.88 -13.42
CA LEU A 45 9.56 -4.68 -13.59
C LEU A 45 8.84 -4.65 -12.24
N VAL A 46 9.23 -5.50 -11.30
CA VAL A 46 8.68 -5.48 -9.94
C VAL A 46 9.07 -4.21 -9.19
N HIS A 47 10.33 -3.74 -9.28
CA HIS A 47 10.73 -2.45 -8.70
C HIS A 47 9.93 -1.29 -9.27
N LYS A 48 9.70 -1.27 -10.59
CA LYS A 48 8.86 -0.26 -11.26
C LYS A 48 7.42 -0.33 -10.76
N ALA A 49 6.82 -1.51 -10.71
CA ALA A 49 5.46 -1.70 -10.22
C ALA A 49 5.30 -1.25 -8.76
N ILE A 50 6.22 -1.63 -7.87
CA ILE A 50 6.23 -1.19 -6.47
C ILE A 50 6.35 0.34 -6.38
N SER A 51 7.20 0.95 -7.21
CA SER A 51 7.38 2.41 -7.23
C SER A 51 6.11 3.14 -7.68
N ILE A 52 5.40 2.62 -8.69
CA ILE A 52 4.11 3.14 -9.15
C ILE A 52 3.07 3.05 -8.03
N LEU A 53 2.94 1.89 -7.38
CA LEU A 53 1.99 1.68 -6.28
C LEU A 53 2.27 2.59 -5.08
N LYS A 54 3.55 2.83 -4.77
CA LYS A 54 3.95 3.78 -3.72
C LYS A 54 3.62 5.23 -4.10
N SER A 55 3.80 5.60 -5.36
CA SER A 55 3.48 6.94 -5.88
C SER A 55 1.97 7.21 -5.88
N GLU A 56 1.16 6.23 -6.27
CA GLU A 56 -0.32 6.33 -6.22
C GLU A 56 -0.82 6.56 -4.79
N LYS A 57 -0.19 5.90 -3.82
CA LYS A 57 -0.48 6.09 -2.40
C LYS A 57 0.01 7.44 -1.84
N ALA A 58 0.89 8.14 -2.56
CA ALA A 58 1.43 9.45 -2.22
C ALA A 58 0.75 10.61 -2.97
N GLY A 59 -0.18 10.34 -3.89
CA GLY A 59 -1.14 11.35 -4.33
C GLY A 59 -1.89 11.90 -3.10
N PRO A 60 -2.40 13.13 -3.13
CA PRO A 60 -3.19 13.66 -2.02
C PRO A 60 -4.40 12.74 -1.85
N GLY A 61 -4.27 11.75 -0.95
CA GLY A 61 -5.39 10.99 -0.45
C GLY A 61 -6.46 11.99 -0.07
N PRO A 62 -7.75 11.70 -0.31
CA PRO A 62 -8.83 12.65 -0.13
C PRO A 62 -8.56 13.31 1.20
N GLN A 63 -8.23 14.62 1.16
CA GLN A 63 -7.98 15.39 2.37
C GLN A 63 -9.06 14.94 3.32
N SER A 64 -8.67 14.41 4.48
CA SER A 64 -9.60 14.11 5.54
C SER A 64 -10.33 15.41 5.80
N ARG A 65 -11.42 15.62 5.06
CA ARG A 65 -12.27 16.78 5.14
C ARG A 65 -12.97 16.47 6.43
N MET A 66 -12.37 16.94 7.52
CA MET A 66 -12.96 16.91 8.84
C MET A 66 -14.44 17.23 8.64
N PRO A 67 -15.35 16.28 8.91
CA PRO A 67 -16.76 16.60 8.81
C PRO A 67 -17.00 17.74 9.79
N SER A 68 -17.41 18.90 9.27
CA SER A 68 -17.78 20.03 10.12
C SER A 68 -19.06 19.64 10.84
N TYR A 69 -18.92 19.03 12.02
CA TYR A 69 -20.04 18.70 12.89
C TYR A 69 -20.41 19.98 13.67
N GLY A 70 -20.94 20.96 12.94
CA GLY A 70 -21.49 22.18 13.51
C GLY A 70 -23.01 22.10 13.48
N THR A 71 -23.63 21.96 14.65
CA THR A 71 -25.05 22.33 14.83
C THR A 71 -25.12 23.17 16.09
N GLN A 72 -25.43 24.46 15.93
CA GLN A 72 -25.76 25.34 17.04
C GLN A 72 -27.28 25.34 17.19
N VAL A 73 -27.76 24.89 18.34
CA VAL A 73 -29.17 24.96 18.72
C VAL A 73 -29.30 26.07 19.75
N ILE A 74 -30.07 27.10 19.41
CA ILE A 74 -30.44 28.16 20.34
C ILE A 74 -31.77 27.74 20.96
N VAL A 75 -31.76 27.41 22.26
CA VAL A 75 -32.98 27.12 23.02
C VAL A 75 -33.49 28.42 23.63
N THR A 76 -34.54 29.00 23.05
CA THR A 76 -35.27 30.11 23.66
C THR A 76 -36.40 29.57 24.53
N SER A 77 -36.29 29.79 25.84
CA SER A 77 -37.35 29.46 26.79
C SER A 77 -38.42 30.56 26.81
N ALA A 78 -39.69 30.20 27.04
CA ALA A 78 -40.80 31.16 27.13
C ALA A 78 -40.66 32.17 28.29
N LEU A 79 -39.70 31.97 29.20
CA LEU A 79 -39.35 32.89 30.29
C LEU A 79 -38.48 34.08 29.83
N ASP A 80 -37.67 33.94 28.77
CA ASP A 80 -36.84 35.03 28.23
C ASP A 80 -37.66 36.19 27.66
N LYS A 81 -38.90 35.90 27.24
CA LYS A 81 -39.82 36.91 26.69
C LYS A 81 -40.29 37.92 27.74
N LYS A 82 -40.00 37.72 29.03
CA LYS A 82 -40.40 38.61 30.13
C LYS A 82 -39.27 39.48 30.70
N MET A 83 -38.04 39.37 30.21
CA MET A 83 -36.94 40.23 30.68
C MET A 83 -36.56 41.37 29.72
N VAL A 84 -37.13 41.41 28.50
CA VAL A 84 -37.05 42.61 27.63
C VAL A 84 -38.38 43.37 27.69
N LYS A 85 -38.65 43.95 28.85
CA LYS A 85 -39.48 45.16 28.92
C LYS A 85 -38.76 46.10 29.88
N GLY A 86 -38.07 47.10 29.29
CA GLY A 86 -37.47 48.22 30.02
C GLY A 86 -38.51 48.95 30.89
N PRO A 87 -38.08 49.88 31.74
CA PRO A 87 -37.17 50.98 31.39
C PRO A 87 -35.72 50.83 31.86
#